data_AF-A0A8C7MKJ3-F1
#
_entry.id   AF-A0A8C7MKJ3-F1
#
_cell.length_a   1.000
_cell.length_b   1.000
_cell.length_c   1.000
_cell.angle_alpha   90.00
_cell.angle_beta   90.00
_cell.angle_gamma   90.00
#
_symmetry.space_group_name_H-M   'P 1'
#
loop_
_entity.id
_entity.type
_entity.pdbx_description
1 polymer ?
#
loop_
_entity_poly.entity_id
_entity_poly.type
_entity_poly.pdbx_seq_one_letter_code
_entity_poly.pdbx_strand_id
1 'polypeptide(L)'
;MIDGLYLCKVCDNPDGLFRQLSRTVISPDRLHKKARTMPLFHPIFLFVLVSFQACSSTHSQEAASNMAPPEAMEYNRTVYAACKMRPSTKLGEGLPNVYGQVLFKQEYPEGSLKVLFLLHGFPSDSDHQSKAIHIHQYGDFSQGCDSTGGHYNPYRVPHPSHPGDFGNFVAHQGRVHKLTESKATLFGGLSVLGRAVVVHEKADDLGQGGDAGSLLHGNAGRRLACCTIGMSSPKLWDKHHHRQQRRRG
;
A
#
# COMPACT_ATOMS: atom_id res chain seq x y z
N MET A 1 -0.64 -13.70 -37.41
CA MET A 1 0.27 -13.82 -36.26
C MET A 1 0.26 -12.51 -35.50
N ILE A 2 0.08 -12.69 -34.20
CA ILE A 2 0.09 -11.85 -32.99
C ILE A 2 0.73 -10.44 -33.07
N ASP A 3 0.17 -9.58 -32.22
CA ASP A 3 0.68 -8.34 -31.61
C ASP A 3 0.19 -6.99 -32.16
N GLY A 4 -0.88 -6.52 -31.51
CA GLY A 4 -1.20 -5.10 -31.45
C GLY A 4 -0.46 -4.37 -30.34
N LEU A 5 -0.44 -3.05 -30.42
CA LEU A 5 -0.40 -2.19 -29.24
C LEU A 5 -1.20 -0.93 -29.54
N TYR A 6 -2.19 -0.69 -28.69
CA TYR A 6 -3.05 0.49 -28.69
C TYR A 6 -2.25 1.71 -28.26
N LEU A 7 -2.21 2.75 -29.10
CA LEU A 7 -1.86 4.10 -28.67
C LEU A 7 -3.10 4.73 -28.02
N CYS A 8 -3.03 4.98 -26.71
CA CYS A 8 -4.01 5.82 -26.02
C CYS A 8 -3.70 7.29 -26.37
N LYS A 9 -4.46 7.85 -27.30
CA LYS A 9 -4.44 9.28 -27.63
C LYS A 9 -5.30 10.00 -26.60
N VAL A 10 -4.67 10.80 -25.74
CA VAL A 10 -5.36 11.80 -24.92
C VAL A 10 -5.96 12.82 -25.89
N CYS A 11 -7.28 12.84 -25.98
CA CYS A 11 -8.02 13.88 -26.68
C CYS A 11 -8.65 14.77 -25.62
N ASP A 12 -8.09 15.95 -25.42
CA ASP A 12 -8.84 17.10 -24.93
C ASP A 12 -9.72 17.60 -26.08
N ASN A 13 -11.04 17.49 -25.94
CA ASN A 13 -11.96 18.48 -26.50
C ASN A 13 -13.25 18.50 -25.66
N PRO A 14 -13.69 19.67 -25.18
CA PRO A 14 -14.99 19.82 -24.56
C PRO A 14 -16.08 19.87 -25.64
N ASP A 15 -17.32 19.63 -25.22
CA ASP A 15 -18.57 19.81 -25.98
C ASP A 15 -19.03 18.66 -26.91
N GLY A 16 -20.01 17.91 -26.42
CA GLY A 16 -21.28 17.78 -27.15
C GLY A 16 -21.49 16.63 -28.13
N LEU A 17 -22.41 15.74 -27.73
CA LEU A 17 -23.47 15.14 -28.55
C LEU A 17 -23.23 13.76 -29.23
N PHE A 18 -24.04 12.80 -28.75
CA PHE A 18 -24.39 11.51 -29.33
C PHE A 18 -24.68 11.56 -30.84
N ARG A 19 -24.18 10.58 -31.62
CA ARG A 19 -24.90 9.98 -32.76
C ARG A 19 -24.29 8.64 -33.24
N GLN A 20 -25.04 7.59 -32.90
CA GLN A 20 -25.44 6.40 -33.65
C GLN A 20 -24.60 5.87 -34.84
N LEU A 21 -24.31 4.57 -34.75
CA LEU A 21 -23.78 3.65 -35.76
C LEU A 21 -24.64 3.59 -37.03
N SER A 22 -23.97 3.45 -38.19
CA SER A 22 -24.52 2.74 -39.35
C SER A 22 -23.41 2.09 -40.17
N ARG A 23 -23.54 0.77 -40.36
CA ARG A 23 -22.72 -0.05 -41.26
C ARG A 23 -23.29 0.05 -42.67
N THR A 24 -22.42 0.20 -43.67
CA THR A 24 -22.77 -0.18 -45.05
C THR A 24 -21.61 -0.93 -45.68
N VAL A 25 -21.90 -2.17 -46.06
CA VAL A 25 -21.05 -3.10 -46.81
C VAL A 25 -21.40 -2.93 -48.28
N ILE A 26 -20.44 -2.64 -49.16
CA ILE A 26 -20.57 -2.88 -50.61
C ILE A 26 -19.26 -3.45 -51.17
N SER A 27 -19.43 -4.55 -51.91
CA SER A 27 -18.48 -5.44 -52.60
C SER A 27 -17.66 -4.77 -53.71
N PRO A 28 -16.48 -5.33 -54.10
CA PRO A 28 -15.62 -4.77 -55.12
C PRO A 28 -15.99 -5.28 -56.52
N ASP A 29 -15.82 -4.45 -57.56
CA ASP A 29 -15.55 -4.99 -58.89
C ASP A 29 -14.90 -3.99 -59.86
N ARG A 30 -13.93 -4.54 -60.61
CA ARG A 30 -13.56 -4.26 -62.02
C ARG A 30 -12.68 -3.05 -62.41
N LEU A 31 -11.38 -3.37 -62.50
CA LEU A 31 -10.45 -3.10 -63.61
C LEU A 31 -10.98 -2.29 -64.82
N HIS A 32 -10.29 -1.21 -65.19
CA HIS A 32 -9.83 -1.01 -66.57
C HIS A 32 -8.63 -0.04 -66.69
N LYS A 33 -7.71 -0.47 -67.55
CA LYS A 33 -6.40 0.07 -67.93
C LYS A 33 -6.41 1.54 -68.38
N LYS A 34 -5.38 2.30 -68.00
CA LYS A 34 -4.67 3.18 -68.95
C LYS A 34 -3.24 3.49 -68.48
N ALA A 35 -2.29 2.84 -69.13
CA ALA A 35 -0.88 3.21 -69.09
C ALA A 35 -0.64 4.41 -70.01
N ARG A 36 0.04 5.45 -69.53
CA ARG A 36 0.70 6.47 -70.34
C ARG A 36 2.00 6.90 -69.68
N THR A 37 3.10 6.41 -70.26
CA THR A 37 4.34 7.12 -70.62
C THR A 37 4.96 8.12 -69.63
N MET A 38 6.14 7.75 -69.11
CA MET A 38 7.10 8.64 -68.44
C MET A 38 7.72 9.66 -69.43
N PRO A 39 8.30 10.74 -68.90
CA PRO A 39 9.72 10.93 -69.19
C PRO A 39 10.60 11.25 -67.97
N LEU A 40 11.85 10.87 -68.18
CA LEU A 40 13.09 11.04 -67.43
C LEU A 40 13.32 12.49 -66.94
N PHE A 41 13.68 12.68 -65.65
CA PHE A 41 14.60 13.72 -65.20
C PHE A 41 15.41 13.22 -64.00
N HIS A 42 16.73 13.42 -64.08
CA HIS A 42 17.78 12.96 -63.15
C HIS A 42 18.00 13.98 -61.99
N PRO A 43 18.81 13.63 -60.96
CA PRO A 43 18.56 13.99 -59.56
C PRO A 43 19.22 15.31 -59.15
N ILE A 44 18.55 16.07 -58.27
CA ILE A 44 19.23 17.04 -57.40
C ILE A 44 19.00 16.58 -55.96
N PHE A 45 20.10 16.06 -55.42
CA PHE A 45 20.27 15.55 -54.08
C PHE A 45 20.45 16.76 -53.16
N LEU A 46 19.38 17.23 -52.52
CA LEU A 46 19.46 18.25 -51.48
C LEU A 46 19.28 17.57 -50.11
N PHE A 47 20.39 17.14 -49.52
CA PHE A 47 20.44 16.73 -48.12
C PHE A 47 20.16 17.95 -47.24
N VAL A 48 18.89 18.17 -46.90
CA VAL A 48 18.54 19.05 -45.78
C VAL A 48 18.83 18.26 -44.51
N LEU A 49 19.98 18.54 -43.89
CA LEU A 49 20.27 18.11 -42.51
C LEU A 49 19.25 18.81 -41.60
N VAL A 50 18.12 18.14 -41.38
CA VAL A 50 17.24 18.46 -40.25
C VAL A 50 18.03 18.08 -39.02
N SER A 51 18.63 19.09 -38.38
CA SER A 51 19.16 18.97 -37.03
C SER A 51 17.98 18.56 -36.14
N PHE A 52 17.84 17.26 -35.89
CA PHE A 52 17.04 16.78 -34.77
C PHE A 52 17.75 17.30 -33.51
N GLN A 53 17.34 18.49 -33.06
CA GLN A 53 17.50 18.85 -31.67
C GLN A 53 16.63 17.86 -30.90
N ALA A 54 17.27 16.77 -30.47
CA ALA A 54 16.77 15.97 -29.39
C ALA A 54 16.58 16.94 -28.22
N CYS A 55 15.33 17.29 -27.95
CA CYS A 55 14.98 17.93 -26.70
C CYS A 55 15.23 16.84 -25.65
N SER A 56 16.43 16.81 -25.10
CA SER A 56 16.80 15.97 -23.97
C SER A 56 15.85 16.32 -22.84
N SER A 57 14.76 15.56 -22.76
CA SER A 57 13.80 15.63 -21.68
C SER A 57 14.47 14.97 -20.49
N THR A 58 15.43 15.65 -19.86
CA THR A 58 15.89 15.32 -18.51
C THR A 58 14.77 15.66 -17.54
N HIS A 59 13.68 14.89 -17.60
CA HIS A 59 12.54 14.99 -16.67
C HIS A 59 11.98 13.63 -16.29
N SER A 60 12.71 12.55 -16.54
CA SER A 60 12.34 11.19 -16.14
C SER A 60 13.00 10.73 -14.84
N GLN A 61 13.93 11.52 -14.25
CA GLN A 61 14.56 11.19 -12.96
C GLN A 61 13.94 11.92 -11.75
N GLU A 62 13.18 13.00 -11.93
CA GLU A 62 12.51 13.69 -10.81
C GLU A 62 11.18 13.04 -10.36
N ALA A 63 10.57 12.20 -11.19
CA ALA A 63 9.29 11.57 -10.86
C ALA A 63 9.37 10.59 -9.68
N ALA A 64 10.54 10.01 -9.40
CA ALA A 64 10.74 9.11 -8.27
C ALA A 64 11.00 9.85 -6.94
N SER A 65 11.43 11.11 -7.00
CA SER A 65 11.69 11.96 -5.83
C SER A 65 10.42 12.51 -5.19
N ASN A 66 9.30 12.55 -5.92
CA ASN A 66 8.03 13.14 -5.47
C ASN A 66 7.09 12.18 -4.73
N MET A 67 7.55 10.99 -4.31
CA MET A 67 6.74 10.01 -3.57
C MET A 67 6.91 10.05 -2.05
N ALA A 68 7.83 10.88 -1.54
CA ALA A 68 8.00 11.07 -0.11
C ALA A 68 7.06 12.19 0.40
N PRO A 69 6.36 11.98 1.52
CA PRO A 69 5.58 13.05 2.12
C PRO A 69 6.54 14.20 2.55
N PRO A 70 6.10 15.47 2.54
CA PRO A 70 6.95 16.62 2.91
C PRO A 70 7.67 16.44 4.26
N GLU A 71 7.03 15.77 5.21
CA GLU A 71 7.56 15.42 6.53
C GLU A 71 8.85 14.58 6.44
N ALA A 72 9.02 13.77 5.38
CA ALA A 72 10.26 13.03 5.18
C ALA A 72 11.44 13.98 4.97
N MET A 73 11.24 15.11 4.27
CA MET A 73 12.31 16.09 4.04
C MET A 73 12.69 16.81 5.34
N GLU A 74 11.75 17.00 6.26
CA GLU A 74 12.00 17.62 7.57
C GLU A 74 12.90 16.76 8.45
N TYR A 75 12.80 15.43 8.36
CA TYR A 75 13.48 14.49 9.27
C TYR A 75 14.51 13.61 8.56
N ASN A 76 15.37 14.20 7.73
CA ASN A 76 16.46 13.50 7.05
C ASN A 76 15.98 12.23 6.33
N ARG A 77 14.93 12.37 5.51
CA ARG A 77 14.28 11.29 4.75
C ARG A 77 13.64 10.20 5.61
N THR A 78 13.35 10.48 6.87
CA THR A 78 12.69 9.53 7.78
C THR A 78 11.23 9.90 7.95
N VAL A 79 10.34 8.92 7.82
CA VAL A 79 8.92 9.09 8.12
C VAL A 79 8.59 8.38 9.43
N TYR A 80 7.79 9.08 10.25
CA TYR A 80 7.30 8.59 11.52
C TYR A 80 5.78 8.55 11.49
N ALA A 81 5.21 7.48 12.03
CA ALA A 81 3.77 7.37 12.21
C ALA A 81 3.43 6.82 13.59
N ALA A 82 2.22 7.12 14.05
CA ALA A 82 1.70 6.65 15.32
C ALA A 82 0.25 6.22 15.17
N CYS A 83 -0.13 5.24 15.97
CA CYS A 83 -1.45 4.65 16.01
C CYS A 83 -1.86 4.55 17.48
N LYS A 84 -2.90 5.30 17.88
CA LYS A 84 -3.37 5.33 19.28
C LYS A 84 -4.45 4.28 19.48
N MET A 85 -4.07 3.13 20.02
CA MET A 85 -4.91 1.95 20.17
C MET A 85 -6.09 2.21 21.11
N ARG A 86 -7.30 1.84 20.67
CA ARG A 86 -8.53 1.89 21.47
C ARG A 86 -9.34 0.60 21.28
N PRO A 87 -10.07 0.15 22.31
CA PRO A 87 -11.00 -0.97 22.18
C PRO A 87 -12.04 -0.70 21.10
N SER A 88 -12.49 -1.77 20.43
CA SER A 88 -13.58 -1.70 19.47
C SER A 88 -14.85 -1.17 20.15
N THR A 89 -15.59 -0.28 19.48
CA THR A 89 -16.91 0.16 19.97
C THR A 89 -17.98 -0.93 19.87
N LYS A 90 -17.69 -2.02 19.15
CA LYS A 90 -18.52 -3.23 19.01
C LYS A 90 -18.00 -4.40 19.83
N LEU A 91 -17.09 -4.14 20.77
CA LEU A 91 -16.52 -5.20 21.58
C LEU A 91 -17.59 -5.89 22.43
N GLY A 92 -17.67 -7.21 22.34
CA GLY A 92 -18.60 -8.01 23.14
C GLY A 92 -18.27 -7.99 24.64
N GLU A 93 -19.28 -8.20 25.48
CA GLU A 93 -19.10 -8.30 26.93
C GLU A 93 -18.13 -9.43 27.30
N GLY A 94 -17.34 -9.20 28.37
CA GLY A 94 -16.34 -10.16 28.86
C GLY A 94 -15.02 -10.20 28.07
N LEU A 95 -14.89 -9.47 26.96
CA LEU A 95 -13.63 -9.34 26.23
C LEU A 95 -12.72 -8.24 26.80
N PRO A 96 -11.40 -8.39 26.73
CA PRO A 96 -10.47 -7.41 27.30
C PRO A 96 -10.42 -6.11 26.49
N ASN A 97 -10.40 -5.00 27.22
CA ASN A 97 -10.21 -3.67 26.66
C ASN A 97 -8.71 -3.39 26.46
N VAL A 98 -8.23 -3.53 25.23
CA VAL A 98 -6.83 -3.26 24.87
C VAL A 98 -6.63 -1.81 24.48
N TYR A 99 -5.60 -1.18 25.05
CA TYR A 99 -5.21 0.21 24.82
C TYR A 99 -3.71 0.30 24.54
N GLY A 100 -3.25 1.51 24.18
CA GLY A 100 -1.84 1.84 24.08
C GLY A 100 -1.52 2.55 22.77
N GLN A 101 -0.36 2.24 22.21
CA GLN A 101 0.08 2.83 20.95
C GLN A 101 0.97 1.88 20.16
N VAL A 102 0.95 2.03 18.84
CA VAL A 102 1.89 1.43 17.90
C VAL A 102 2.62 2.56 17.19
N LEU A 103 3.94 2.53 17.23
CA LEU A 103 4.79 3.55 16.64
C LEU A 103 5.56 2.96 15.46
N PHE A 104 5.76 3.78 14.44
CA PHE A 104 6.36 3.38 13.17
C PHE A 104 7.50 4.34 12.84
N LYS A 105 8.59 3.79 12.32
CA LYS A 105 9.71 4.55 11.78
C LYS A 105 10.25 3.84 10.54
N GLN A 106 10.39 4.57 9.45
CA GLN A 106 11.07 4.09 8.26
C GLN A 106 12.02 5.16 7.76
N GLU A 107 13.30 4.79 7.68
CA GLU A 107 14.34 5.62 7.09
C GLU A 107 14.33 5.33 5.59
N TYR A 108 14.05 6.34 4.76
CA TYR A 108 13.94 6.29 3.28
C TYR A 108 12.94 5.24 2.71
N PRO A 109 12.49 5.37 1.45
CA PRO A 109 11.47 4.48 0.88
C PRO A 109 11.84 3.00 0.84
N GLU A 110 13.11 2.68 0.65
CA GLU A 110 13.64 1.32 0.53
C GLU A 110 14.03 0.70 1.87
N GLY A 111 14.02 1.48 2.95
CA GLY A 111 14.38 1.00 4.27
C GLY A 111 13.33 0.07 4.88
N SER A 112 13.76 -0.78 5.81
CA SER A 112 12.85 -1.64 6.58
C SER A 112 11.98 -0.79 7.51
N LEU A 113 10.67 -1.04 7.52
CA LEU A 113 9.74 -0.40 8.45
C LEU A 113 9.92 -1.01 9.84
N LYS A 114 10.36 -0.19 10.80
CA LYS A 114 10.45 -0.55 12.21
C LYS A 114 9.13 -0.21 12.91
N VAL A 115 8.62 -1.16 13.69
CA VAL A 115 7.32 -1.05 14.39
C VAL A 115 7.50 -1.37 15.87
N LEU A 116 7.13 -0.42 16.73
CA LEU A 116 7.20 -0.54 18.18
C LEU A 116 5.79 -0.61 18.79
N PHE A 117 5.46 -1.78 19.34
CA PHE A 117 4.21 -2.05 20.04
C PHE A 117 4.35 -1.71 21.52
N LEU A 118 3.44 -0.88 22.02
CA LEU A 118 3.34 -0.43 23.41
C LEU A 118 1.88 -0.58 23.85
N LEU A 119 1.45 -1.81 24.07
CA LEU A 119 0.05 -2.15 24.32
C LEU A 119 -0.14 -2.63 25.77
N HIS A 120 -1.35 -2.46 26.29
CA HIS A 120 -1.74 -2.92 27.63
C HIS A 120 -3.23 -3.18 27.72
N GLY A 121 -3.66 -3.77 28.84
CA GLY A 121 -5.06 -4.15 29.06
C GLY A 121 -5.38 -5.58 28.64
N PHE A 122 -4.35 -6.41 28.41
CA PHE A 122 -4.53 -7.85 28.26
C PHE A 122 -4.76 -8.49 29.64
N PRO A 123 -5.55 -9.58 29.74
CA PRO A 123 -5.78 -10.26 31.01
C PRO A 123 -4.47 -10.85 31.58
N SER A 124 -4.15 -10.57 32.84
CA SER A 124 -2.89 -10.97 33.49
C SER A 124 -2.80 -12.47 33.81
N ASP A 125 -3.93 -13.14 33.95
CA ASP A 125 -4.03 -14.61 34.07
C ASP A 125 -3.80 -15.33 32.74
N SER A 126 -3.87 -14.59 31.64
CA SER A 126 -3.69 -15.08 30.28
C SER A 126 -2.30 -14.81 29.69
N ASP A 127 -1.28 -14.61 30.52
CA ASP A 127 0.11 -14.29 30.13
C ASP A 127 0.76 -15.32 29.15
N HIS A 128 0.07 -16.43 28.84
CA HIS A 128 0.48 -17.41 27.84
C HIS A 128 -0.31 -17.36 26.53
N GLN A 129 -1.40 -16.61 26.45
CA GLN A 129 -2.21 -16.51 25.23
C GLN A 129 -1.63 -15.46 24.30
N SER A 130 -1.10 -15.90 23.17
CA SER A 130 -0.73 -15.00 22.09
C SER A 130 -1.97 -14.38 21.43
N LYS A 131 -1.82 -13.12 21.04
CA LYS A 131 -2.80 -12.35 20.28
C LYS A 131 -2.19 -11.95 18.95
N ALA A 132 -2.92 -12.13 17.86
CA ALA A 132 -2.49 -11.68 16.55
C ALA A 132 -2.61 -10.15 16.43
N ILE A 133 -1.72 -9.54 15.66
CA ILE A 133 -1.82 -8.13 15.31
C ILE A 133 -1.54 -7.96 13.82
N HIS A 134 -2.42 -7.25 13.11
CA HIS A 134 -2.33 -7.04 11.66
C HIS A 134 -2.57 -5.59 11.26
N ILE A 135 -2.14 -5.22 10.06
CA ILE A 135 -2.66 -4.04 9.36
C ILE A 135 -3.87 -4.45 8.52
N HIS A 136 -4.99 -3.77 8.74
CA HIS A 136 -6.22 -3.91 7.96
C HIS A 136 -6.33 -2.82 6.89
N GLN A 137 -7.12 -3.09 5.86
CA GLN A 137 -7.18 -2.30 4.63
C GLN A 137 -7.59 -0.84 4.86
N TYR A 138 -8.58 -0.59 5.72
CA TYR A 138 -9.20 0.71 5.92
C TYR A 138 -9.00 1.23 7.34
N GLY A 139 -8.73 2.52 7.47
CA GLY A 139 -8.85 3.29 8.73
C GLY A 139 -10.29 3.74 9.01
N ASP A 140 -11.28 2.91 8.68
CA ASP A 140 -12.70 3.19 8.91
C ASP A 140 -13.16 2.52 10.20
N PHE A 141 -13.61 3.33 11.17
CA PHE A 141 -14.14 2.87 12.45
C PHE A 141 -15.63 3.16 12.66
N SER A 142 -16.37 3.40 11.58
CA SER A 142 -17.82 3.64 11.62
C SER A 142 -18.60 2.49 12.31
N GLN A 143 -18.08 1.27 12.29
CA GLN A 143 -18.59 0.11 13.04
C GLN A 143 -17.53 -0.47 13.98
N GLY A 144 -16.77 0.40 14.67
CA GLY A 144 -15.66 -0.03 15.51
C GLY A 144 -14.57 -0.68 14.66
N CYS A 145 -13.97 -1.77 15.14
CA CYS A 145 -12.92 -2.44 14.38
C CYS A 145 -13.45 -3.29 13.22
N ASP A 146 -14.75 -3.49 13.09
CA ASP A 146 -15.33 -4.40 12.07
C ASP A 146 -15.33 -3.77 10.67
N SER A 147 -15.42 -2.43 10.59
CA SER A 147 -15.39 -1.67 9.33
C SER A 147 -13.99 -1.52 8.71
N THR A 148 -12.93 -2.03 9.34
CA THR A 148 -11.55 -1.88 8.82
C THR A 148 -11.24 -2.76 7.59
N GLY A 149 -12.19 -3.59 7.15
CA GLY A 149 -12.01 -4.53 6.03
C GLY A 149 -11.14 -5.74 6.39
N GLY A 150 -10.58 -6.42 5.38
CA GLY A 150 -9.64 -7.53 5.58
C GLY A 150 -8.21 -7.06 5.88
N HIS A 151 -7.26 -8.01 5.94
CA HIS A 151 -5.84 -7.67 6.03
C HIS A 151 -5.44 -6.84 4.81
N TYR A 152 -4.54 -5.87 4.99
CA TYR A 152 -4.04 -5.07 3.88
C TYR A 152 -3.17 -5.92 2.95
N ASN A 153 -3.71 -6.25 1.79
CA ASN A 153 -3.09 -7.16 0.82
C ASN A 153 -2.92 -6.51 -0.57
N PRO A 154 -1.98 -5.56 -0.73
CA PRO A 154 -1.76 -4.91 -2.02
C PRO A 154 -1.22 -5.85 -3.10
N TYR A 155 -0.59 -6.96 -2.70
CA TYR A 155 0.07 -7.90 -3.61
C TYR A 155 -0.79 -9.13 -3.95
N ARG A 156 -2.02 -9.22 -3.40
CA ARG A 156 -2.94 -10.35 -3.59
C ARG A 156 -2.30 -11.71 -3.29
N VAL A 157 -1.50 -11.77 -2.23
CA VAL A 157 -0.83 -12.99 -1.75
C VAL A 157 -1.62 -13.59 -0.59
N PRO A 158 -1.55 -14.91 -0.33
CA PRO A 158 -2.19 -15.49 0.85
C PRO A 158 -1.51 -15.03 2.14
N HIS A 159 -2.28 -14.98 3.23
CA HIS A 159 -1.75 -14.92 4.58
C HIS A 159 -0.82 -16.15 4.83
N PRO A 160 0.32 -16.01 5.55
CA PRO A 160 0.80 -14.84 6.32
C PRO A 160 1.75 -13.92 5.53
N SER A 161 1.61 -13.82 4.21
CA SER A 161 2.53 -13.03 3.38
C SER A 161 2.09 -11.59 3.16
N HIS A 162 1.06 -11.09 3.84
CA HIS A 162 0.69 -9.69 3.72
C HIS A 162 1.75 -8.80 4.38
N PRO A 163 1.99 -7.58 3.87
CA PRO A 163 3.03 -6.71 4.41
C PRO A 163 2.82 -6.33 5.89
N GLY A 164 1.56 -6.31 6.33
CA GLY A 164 1.17 -5.99 7.70
C GLY A 164 0.84 -7.18 8.58
N ASP A 165 1.20 -8.42 8.20
CA ASP A 165 1.02 -9.59 9.05
C ASP A 165 2.15 -9.66 10.09
N PHE A 166 1.95 -9.05 11.27
CA PHE A 166 2.98 -9.01 12.33
C PHE A 166 3.05 -10.30 13.16
N GLY A 167 2.05 -11.18 13.02
CA GLY A 167 1.94 -12.46 13.72
C GLY A 167 1.56 -12.30 15.20
N ASN A 168 2.14 -13.16 16.03
CA ASN A 168 1.70 -13.40 17.40
C ASN A 168 2.49 -12.62 18.47
N PHE A 169 1.76 -12.02 19.41
CA PHE A 169 2.30 -11.27 20.55
C PHE A 169 1.80 -11.86 21.86
N VAL A 170 2.72 -12.18 22.75
CA VAL A 170 2.42 -12.62 24.12
C VAL A 170 2.52 -11.42 25.04
N ALA A 171 1.49 -11.19 25.84
CA ALA A 171 1.50 -10.17 26.87
C ALA A 171 2.20 -10.72 28.13
N HIS A 172 2.98 -9.86 28.78
CA HIS A 172 3.56 -10.15 30.09
C HIS A 172 2.98 -9.15 31.09
N GLN A 173 2.35 -9.64 32.15
CA GLN A 173 1.64 -8.83 33.14
C GLN A 173 0.63 -7.88 32.46
N GLY A 174 -0.12 -8.41 31.49
CA GLY A 174 -1.12 -7.65 30.75
C GLY A 174 -0.58 -6.58 29.80
N ARG A 175 0.72 -6.62 29.45
CA ARG A 175 1.41 -5.62 28.61
C ARG A 175 2.23 -6.25 27.48
N VAL A 176 2.26 -5.58 26.34
CA VAL A 176 3.17 -5.88 25.22
C VAL A 176 4.11 -4.70 25.01
N HIS A 177 5.41 -4.97 25.00
CA HIS A 177 6.45 -4.02 24.62
C HIS A 177 7.44 -4.69 23.67
N LYS A 178 7.25 -4.51 22.35
CA LYS A 178 8.02 -5.25 21.34
C LYS A 178 8.37 -4.37 20.14
N LEU A 179 9.64 -4.38 19.75
CA LEU A 179 10.13 -3.80 18.49
C LEU A 179 10.25 -4.93 17.47
N THR A 180 9.75 -4.69 16.26
CA THR A 180 9.84 -5.62 15.12
C THR A 180 10.04 -4.86 13.82
N GLU A 181 10.22 -5.61 12.74
CA GLU A 181 10.32 -5.10 11.37
C GLU A 181 9.18 -5.64 10.52
N SER A 182 8.85 -4.94 9.44
CA SER A 182 7.71 -5.26 8.58
C SER A 182 8.03 -4.95 7.12
N LYS A 183 7.42 -5.74 6.22
CA LYS A 183 7.45 -5.50 4.77
C LYS A 183 6.50 -4.39 4.32
N ALA A 184 5.68 -3.84 5.22
CA ALA A 184 4.90 -2.65 4.95
C ALA A 184 5.80 -1.42 4.78
N THR A 185 5.24 -0.37 4.18
CA THR A 185 5.95 0.88 3.92
C THR A 185 5.08 2.07 4.33
N LEU A 186 5.72 3.16 4.73
CA LEU A 186 5.10 4.47 4.96
C LEU A 186 5.15 5.36 3.70
N PHE A 187 5.84 4.92 2.65
CA PHE A 187 6.08 5.71 1.44
C PHE A 187 5.25 5.22 0.24
N GLY A 188 5.03 6.11 -0.72
CA GLY A 188 4.43 5.79 -2.01
C GLY A 188 2.98 5.30 -1.95
N GLY A 189 2.47 4.85 -3.10
CA GLY A 189 1.06 4.44 -3.25
C GLY A 189 0.66 3.20 -2.45
N LEU A 190 1.63 2.39 -2.02
CA LEU A 190 1.39 1.21 -1.19
C LEU A 190 1.50 1.48 0.31
N SER A 191 1.61 2.75 0.70
CA SER A 191 1.75 3.17 2.10
C SER A 191 0.63 2.63 2.98
N VAL A 192 0.98 2.37 4.24
CA VAL A 192 0.04 2.00 5.30
C VAL A 192 -0.50 3.20 6.08
N LEU A 193 -0.06 4.42 5.77
CA LEU A 193 -0.66 5.64 6.31
C LEU A 193 -2.17 5.68 5.98
N GLY A 194 -2.98 6.04 6.97
CA GLY A 194 -4.45 6.05 6.87
C GLY A 194 -5.12 4.67 7.00
N ARG A 195 -4.35 3.58 7.10
CA ARG A 195 -4.87 2.22 7.35
C ARG A 195 -4.98 1.94 8.84
N ALA A 196 -5.57 0.80 9.21
CA ALA A 196 -5.77 0.44 10.61
C ALA A 196 -4.77 -0.63 11.09
N VAL A 197 -4.26 -0.50 12.31
CA VAL A 197 -3.72 -1.64 13.06
C VAL A 197 -4.87 -2.27 13.85
N VAL A 198 -4.95 -3.59 13.88
CA VAL A 198 -5.97 -4.36 14.61
C VAL A 198 -5.31 -5.39 15.51
N VAL A 199 -5.76 -5.48 16.76
CA VAL A 199 -5.39 -6.53 17.72
C VAL A 199 -6.54 -7.53 17.77
N HIS A 200 -6.22 -8.82 17.67
CA HIS A 200 -7.19 -9.89 17.62
C HIS A 200 -7.33 -10.65 18.96
N GLU A 201 -8.43 -11.38 19.09
CA GLU A 201 -8.81 -12.17 20.25
C GLU A 201 -7.96 -13.43 20.41
N LYS A 202 -7.54 -14.06 19.31
CA LYS A 202 -6.82 -15.34 19.31
C LYS A 202 -5.42 -15.19 18.70
N ALA A 203 -4.66 -16.27 18.82
CA ALA A 203 -3.44 -16.45 18.09
C ALA A 203 -3.73 -16.55 16.59
N ASP A 204 -2.78 -16.05 15.81
CA ASP A 204 -2.66 -16.31 14.39
C ASP A 204 -2.15 -17.74 14.15
N ASP A 205 -2.83 -18.52 13.33
CA ASP A 205 -2.39 -19.86 12.92
C ASP A 205 -1.35 -19.85 11.78
N LEU A 206 -1.01 -18.66 11.25
CA LEU A 206 0.01 -18.41 10.25
C LEU A 206 -0.20 -19.19 8.95
N GLY A 207 -1.45 -19.44 8.56
CA GLY A 207 -1.78 -20.18 7.34
C GLY A 207 -1.70 -21.70 7.51
N GLN A 208 -1.57 -22.22 8.73
CA GLN A 208 -1.37 -23.65 9.02
C GLN A 208 -2.63 -24.37 9.51
N GLY A 209 -3.78 -23.69 9.56
CA GLY A 209 -5.04 -24.25 10.04
C GLY A 209 -5.73 -25.22 9.08
N GLY A 210 -5.33 -25.24 7.80
CA GLY A 210 -5.87 -26.15 6.79
C GLY A 210 -7.24 -25.77 6.22
N ASP A 211 -7.75 -24.58 6.53
CA ASP A 211 -8.99 -24.02 5.99
C ASP A 211 -8.75 -22.67 5.27
N ALA A 212 -9.80 -22.16 4.61
CA ALA A 212 -9.70 -20.90 3.87
C ALA A 212 -9.47 -19.68 4.79
N GLY A 213 -10.00 -19.69 6.01
CA GLY A 213 -9.81 -18.61 6.99
C GLY A 213 -8.36 -18.49 7.45
N SER A 214 -7.66 -19.62 7.54
CA SER A 214 -6.23 -19.67 7.83
C SER A 214 -5.41 -18.91 6.78
N LEU A 215 -5.67 -19.15 5.48
CA LEU A 215 -4.97 -18.46 4.38
C LEU A 215 -5.46 -17.02 4.11
N LEU A 216 -6.54 -16.59 4.76
CA LEU A 216 -7.08 -15.23 4.61
C LEU A 216 -6.71 -14.31 5.78
N HIS A 217 -6.81 -14.81 7.01
CA HIS A 217 -6.70 -14.00 8.23
C HIS A 217 -6.19 -14.79 9.44
N GLY A 218 -5.55 -15.95 9.22
CA GLY A 218 -4.89 -16.71 10.27
C GLY A 218 -5.81 -17.23 11.38
N ASN A 219 -7.13 -17.32 11.11
CA ASN A 219 -8.15 -17.67 12.11
C ASN A 219 -8.05 -16.92 13.46
N ALA A 220 -7.56 -15.68 13.44
CA ALA A 220 -7.25 -14.90 14.65
C ALA A 220 -8.47 -14.46 15.49
N GLY A 221 -9.70 -14.74 15.04
CA GLY A 221 -10.92 -14.45 15.78
C GLY A 221 -11.30 -12.96 15.79
N ARG A 222 -12.04 -12.54 16.83
CA ARG A 222 -12.63 -11.19 16.91
C ARG A 222 -11.58 -10.09 16.99
N ARG A 223 -11.98 -8.86 16.65
CA ARG A 223 -11.13 -7.67 16.67
C ARG A 223 -11.33 -6.93 18.00
N LEU A 224 -10.32 -6.99 18.87
CA LEU A 224 -10.41 -6.43 20.23
C LEU A 224 -10.24 -4.91 20.24
N ALA A 225 -9.25 -4.42 19.50
CA ALA A 225 -8.87 -3.02 19.50
C ALA A 225 -8.26 -2.64 18.15
N CYS A 226 -8.36 -1.37 17.79
CA CYS A 226 -7.82 -0.85 16.55
C CYS A 226 -7.47 0.64 16.64
N CYS A 227 -6.69 1.12 15.67
CA CYS A 227 -6.38 2.53 15.49
C CYS A 227 -5.91 2.83 14.08
N THR A 228 -6.05 4.09 13.63
CA THR A 228 -5.52 4.54 12.34
C THR A 228 -4.05 4.89 12.47
N ILE A 229 -3.25 4.50 11.49
CA ILE A 229 -1.85 4.87 11.33
C ILE A 229 -1.79 6.29 10.77
N GLY A 230 -1.51 7.27 11.63
CA GLY A 230 -1.38 8.68 11.25
C GLY A 230 0.08 9.14 11.28
N MET A 231 0.43 10.11 10.43
CA MET A 231 1.76 10.74 10.48
C MET A 231 2.01 11.38 11.86
N SER A 232 3.26 11.39 12.30
CA SER A 232 3.63 11.91 13.61
C SER A 232 5.04 12.50 13.62
N SER A 233 5.34 13.37 14.58
CA SER A 233 6.71 13.83 14.83
C SER A 233 7.59 12.72 15.45
N PRO A 234 8.93 12.81 15.39
CA PRO A 234 9.85 11.85 16.02
C PRO A 234 9.69 11.69 17.54
N LYS A 235 9.14 12.70 18.22
CA LYS A 235 9.06 12.81 19.69
C LYS A 235 8.54 11.54 20.38
N LEU A 236 7.49 10.90 19.81
CA LEU A 236 6.91 9.69 20.38
C LEU A 236 7.86 8.49 20.24
N TRP A 237 8.51 8.36 19.09
CA TRP A 237 9.49 7.30 18.84
C TRP A 237 10.68 7.43 19.79
N ASP A 238 11.30 8.60 19.83
CA ASP A 238 12.55 8.84 20.56
C ASP A 238 12.36 8.63 22.08
N LYS A 239 11.23 9.11 22.63
CA LYS A 239 10.87 8.93 24.03
C LYS A 239 10.88 7.46 24.47
N HIS A 240 10.43 6.55 23.62
CA HIS A 240 10.29 5.13 23.96
C HIS A 240 11.48 4.29 23.52
N HIS A 241 12.14 4.65 22.43
CA HIS A 241 13.34 3.96 21.95
C HIS A 241 14.54 4.15 22.88
N HIS A 242 14.79 5.37 23.36
CA HIS A 242 15.90 5.60 24.30
C HIS A 242 15.69 4.89 25.65
N ARG A 243 14.44 4.76 26.11
CA ARG A 243 14.11 3.97 27.31
C ARG A 243 14.41 2.49 27.14
N GLN A 244 14.27 1.96 25.93
CA GLN A 244 14.61 0.57 25.62
C GLN A 244 16.13 0.33 25.62
N GLN A 245 16.90 1.24 25.02
CA GLN A 245 18.36 1.14 25.02
C GLN A 245 18.96 1.23 26.43
N ARG A 246 18.45 2.11 27.29
CA ARG A 246 18.92 2.26 28.69
C ARG A 246 18.56 1.10 29.62
N ARG A 247 17.64 0.21 29.24
CA ARG A 247 17.31 -1.00 30.02
C ARG A 247 18.14 -2.22 29.61
N ARG A 248 18.90 -2.10 28.52
CA ARG A 248 19.74 -3.16 27.95
C ARG A 248 21.23 -3.00 28.25
N GLY A 249 21.66 -1.86 28.78
CA GLY A 249 23.00 -1.62 29.32
C GLY A 249 22.93 -1.47 30.83
#